data_AF-A0A2V6RLF6-F1
#
_entry.id   AF-A0A2V6RLF6-F1
#
_cell.length_a   1.000
_cell.length_b   1.000
_cell.length_c   1.000
_cell.angle_alpha   90.00
_cell.angle_beta   90.00
_cell.angle_gamma   90.00
#
_symmetry.space_group_name_H-M   'P 1'
#
loop_
_entity.id
_entity.type
_entity.pdbx_description
1 polymer ?
#
loop_
_entity_poly.entity_id
_entity_poly.type
_entity_poly.pdbx_seq_one_letter_code
_entity_poly.pdbx_strand_id
1 'polypeptide(L)'
;MRRLVLVLTLGALCAGCGAVDWLRGKPEGRSESAQLLARADELVRQGQPGSARDLYAQIAAMPERDALHARALYNLARLYVDPSSGLRDYRAAKLAFERLLTGYPRGEWESDARAWQAALVELVAREAELAARQAELTMREAETLRLRSEAAKLGADLQRLKRIELNLERRR
;
A
#
# COMPACT_ATOMS: atom_id res chain seq x y z
N MET A 1 -0.86 -58.72 77.73
CA MET A 1 -1.72 -58.37 78.88
C MET A 1 -1.65 -56.87 79.12
N ARG A 2 -2.83 -56.22 79.25
CA ARG A 2 -3.19 -55.00 80.03
C ARG A 2 -2.22 -53.80 80.04
N ARG A 3 -2.61 -52.53 79.87
CA ARG A 3 -3.84 -51.79 79.50
C ARG A 3 -3.45 -50.29 79.66
N LEU A 4 -3.92 -49.42 78.74
CA LEU A 4 -4.36 -48.00 78.94
C LEU A 4 -3.32 -46.98 79.47
N VAL A 5 -3.17 -45.76 78.95
CA VAL A 5 -4.10 -44.59 78.92
C VAL A 5 -3.46 -43.55 77.95
N LEU A 6 -4.04 -43.17 76.80
CA LEU A 6 -4.96 -42.04 76.51
C LEU A 6 -4.45 -40.61 76.87
N VAL A 7 -4.42 -39.73 75.86
CA VAL A 7 -4.74 -38.27 75.83
C VAL A 7 -3.92 -37.63 74.67
N LEU A 8 -4.45 -37.44 73.46
CA LEU A 8 -5.25 -36.30 72.96
C LEU A 8 -4.56 -34.93 73.10
N THR A 9 -3.89 -34.47 72.03
CA THR A 9 -3.97 -33.06 71.62
C THR A 9 -4.05 -32.93 70.10
N LEU A 10 -5.19 -32.39 69.67
CA LEU A 10 -5.48 -31.79 68.37
C LEU A 10 -4.41 -30.77 67.96
N GLY A 11 -4.09 -30.73 66.68
CA GLY A 11 -3.26 -29.70 66.06
C GLY A 11 -3.42 -29.66 64.55
N ALA A 12 -4.66 -29.50 64.07
CA ALA A 12 -4.94 -29.15 62.69
C ALA A 12 -4.56 -27.68 62.47
N LEU A 13 -3.50 -27.44 61.70
CA LEU A 13 -3.29 -26.17 60.99
C LEU A 13 -2.99 -26.49 59.53
N CYS A 14 -4.06 -26.42 58.75
CA CYS A 14 -4.00 -26.06 57.35
C CYS A 14 -3.29 -24.70 57.23
N ALA A 15 -2.12 -24.68 56.61
CA ALA A 15 -1.63 -23.50 55.91
C ALA A 15 -1.36 -23.95 54.48
N GLY A 16 -2.31 -23.64 53.61
CA GLY A 16 -2.31 -24.05 52.21
C GLY A 16 -1.03 -23.65 51.49
N CYS A 17 -0.45 -24.63 50.81
CA CYS A 17 0.32 -24.38 49.62
C CYS A 17 -0.59 -23.67 48.61
N GLY A 18 -0.23 -22.45 48.19
CA GLY A 18 -0.94 -21.78 47.11
C GLY A 18 -0.87 -20.26 47.10
N ALA A 19 0.30 -19.67 47.37
CA ALA A 19 0.47 -18.23 47.21
C ALA A 19 1.88 -17.88 46.75
N VAL A 20 2.25 -18.30 45.53
CA VAL A 20 3.24 -17.58 44.71
C VAL A 20 2.84 -17.69 43.23
N ASP A 21 1.65 -17.19 42.88
CA ASP A 21 1.30 -16.89 41.48
C ASP A 21 1.77 -15.47 41.07
N TRP A 22 2.60 -14.83 41.91
CA TRP A 22 3.13 -13.47 41.70
C TRP A 22 4.22 -13.39 40.63
N LEU A 23 4.77 -14.53 40.18
CA LEU A 23 5.69 -14.61 39.03
C LEU A 23 5.01 -15.05 37.73
N ARG A 24 3.68 -15.18 37.71
CA ARG A 24 2.98 -15.35 36.43
C ARG A 24 2.89 -13.97 35.78
N GLY A 25 3.93 -13.64 34.99
CA GLY A 25 3.82 -12.58 34.00
C GLY A 25 2.46 -12.72 33.32
N LYS A 26 1.74 -11.59 33.18
CA LYS A 26 0.44 -11.57 32.49
C LYS A 26 0.57 -12.48 31.26
N PRO A 27 -0.34 -13.43 31.01
CA PRO A 27 -0.38 -14.04 29.69
C PRO A 27 -0.54 -12.85 28.75
N GLU A 28 0.52 -12.53 28.01
CA GLU A 28 0.52 -11.40 27.08
C GLU A 28 -0.55 -11.72 26.06
N GLY A 29 -1.76 -11.23 26.32
CA GLY A 29 -2.74 -11.01 25.28
C GLY A 29 -2.00 -10.21 24.24
N ARG A 30 -1.75 -10.85 23.09
CA ARG A 30 -1.02 -10.29 21.95
C ARG A 30 -1.37 -8.81 21.82
N SER A 31 -0.37 -7.92 21.75
CA SER A 31 -0.62 -6.47 21.65
C SER A 31 -1.63 -6.18 20.53
N GLU A 32 -2.43 -5.12 20.67
CA GLU A 32 -3.45 -4.76 19.68
C GLU A 32 -2.88 -4.74 18.26
N SER A 33 -1.70 -4.12 18.07
CA SER A 33 -0.98 -4.08 16.80
C SER A 33 -0.60 -5.47 16.27
N ALA A 34 -0.22 -6.41 17.14
CA ALA A 34 0.09 -7.77 16.74
C ALA A 34 -1.18 -8.58 16.40
N GLN A 35 -2.32 -8.29 17.02
CA GLN A 35 -3.61 -8.87 16.61
C GLN A 35 -4.05 -8.35 15.24
N LEU A 36 -3.95 -7.03 15.03
CA LEU A 36 -4.25 -6.39 13.75
C LEU A 36 -3.36 -6.94 12.63
N LEU A 37 -2.05 -7.09 12.89
CA LEU A 37 -1.11 -7.62 11.90
C LEU A 37 -1.45 -9.06 11.51
N ALA A 38 -1.72 -9.92 12.50
CA ALA A 38 -2.11 -11.30 12.25
C ALA A 38 -3.43 -11.40 11.46
N ARG A 39 -4.37 -10.49 11.75
CA ARG A 39 -5.64 -10.40 10.99
C ARG A 39 -5.40 -9.93 9.56
N ALA A 40 -4.52 -8.96 9.34
CA ALA A 40 -4.14 -8.50 8.01
C ALA A 40 -3.49 -9.62 7.19
N ASP A 41 -2.54 -10.37 7.78
CA ASP A 41 -1.88 -11.52 7.15
C ASP A 41 -2.90 -12.61 6.76
N GLU A 42 -3.94 -12.85 7.58
CA GLU A 42 -5.04 -13.77 7.26
C GLU A 42 -5.89 -13.27 6.09
N LEU A 43 -6.25 -11.98 6.07
CA LEU A 43 -7.04 -11.38 4.99
C LEU A 43 -6.32 -11.49 3.63
N VAL A 44 -4.99 -11.33 3.60
CA VAL A 44 -4.21 -11.59 2.38
C VAL A 44 -4.37 -13.04 1.92
N ARG A 45 -4.25 -14.01 2.84
CA ARG A 45 -4.42 -15.44 2.52
C ARG A 45 -5.83 -15.79 2.04
N GLN A 46 -6.84 -15.05 2.48
CA GLN A 46 -8.23 -15.20 2.06
C GLN A 46 -8.55 -14.50 0.73
N GLY A 47 -7.56 -13.87 0.08
CA GLY A 47 -7.79 -13.13 -1.16
C GLY A 47 -8.54 -11.82 -0.94
N GLN A 48 -8.42 -11.22 0.25
CA GLN A 48 -9.02 -9.93 0.63
C GLN A 48 -7.94 -8.85 0.83
N PRO A 49 -7.14 -8.52 -0.22
CA PRO A 49 -6.01 -7.61 -0.10
C PRO A 49 -6.45 -6.19 0.28
N GLY A 50 -7.64 -5.74 -0.13
CA GLY A 50 -8.19 -4.42 0.23
C GLY A 50 -8.33 -4.22 1.73
N SER A 51 -8.97 -5.19 2.40
CA SER A 51 -9.14 -5.18 3.86
C SER A 51 -7.82 -5.38 4.59
N ALA A 52 -6.90 -6.19 4.06
CA ALA A 52 -5.55 -6.33 4.62
C ALA A 52 -4.78 -5.00 4.56
N ARG A 53 -4.85 -4.29 3.42
CA ARG A 53 -4.24 -2.99 3.21
C ARG A 53 -4.73 -1.95 4.24
N ASP A 54 -6.00 -1.97 4.59
CA ASP A 54 -6.55 -1.06 5.62
C ASP A 54 -5.94 -1.33 7.00
N LEU A 55 -5.81 -2.60 7.39
CA LEU A 55 -5.19 -2.96 8.67
C LEU A 55 -3.69 -2.68 8.71
N TYR A 56 -2.95 -2.95 7.63
CA TYR A 56 -1.54 -2.58 7.57
C TYR A 56 -1.35 -1.05 7.62
N ALA A 57 -2.20 -0.28 6.92
CA ALA A 57 -2.15 1.17 6.96
C ALA A 57 -2.47 1.71 8.37
N GLN A 58 -3.40 1.09 9.08
CA GLN A 58 -3.71 1.43 10.47
C GLN A 58 -2.48 1.24 11.36
N ILE A 59 -1.80 0.09 11.29
CA ILE A 59 -0.58 -0.17 12.07
C ILE A 59 0.54 0.80 11.67
N ALA A 60 0.70 1.07 10.38
CA ALA A 60 1.71 2.02 9.89
C ALA A 60 1.43 3.48 10.26
N ALA A 61 0.21 3.81 10.71
CA ALA A 61 -0.17 5.14 11.20
C ALA A 61 -0.01 5.27 12.72
N MET A 62 0.22 4.16 13.44
CA MET A 62 0.45 4.18 14.88
C MET A 62 1.78 4.87 15.24
N PRO A 63 1.84 5.55 16.40
CA PRO A 63 3.05 6.27 16.83
C PRO A 63 4.20 5.32 17.20
N GLU A 64 3.90 4.10 17.63
CA GLU A 64 4.89 3.09 17.99
C GLU A 64 5.74 2.73 16.76
N ARG A 65 7.07 2.75 16.96
CA ARG A 65 8.05 2.40 15.92
C ARG A 65 8.81 1.14 16.32
N ASP A 66 8.15 0.00 16.18
CA ASP A 66 8.68 -1.31 16.51
C ASP A 66 8.77 -2.24 15.28
N ALA A 67 9.10 -3.50 15.51
CA ALA A 67 9.20 -4.49 14.44
C ALA A 67 7.84 -4.76 13.74
N LEU A 68 6.70 -4.59 14.43
CA LEU A 68 5.38 -4.79 13.85
C LEU A 68 5.02 -3.67 12.89
N HIS A 69 5.35 -2.43 13.25
CA HIS A 69 5.24 -1.29 12.35
C HIS A 69 6.08 -1.50 11.09
N ALA A 70 7.35 -1.89 11.24
CA ALA A 70 8.22 -2.17 10.10
C ALA A 70 7.65 -3.27 9.19
N ARG A 71 7.09 -4.34 9.78
CA ARG A 71 6.43 -5.42 9.03
C ARG A 71 5.19 -4.95 8.30
N ALA A 72 4.38 -4.11 8.94
CA ALA A 72 3.18 -3.56 8.32
C ALA A 72 3.52 -2.67 7.12
N LEU A 73 4.53 -1.80 7.22
CA LEU A 73 5.01 -1.00 6.09
C LEU A 73 5.51 -1.88 4.94
N TYR A 74 6.28 -2.92 5.24
CA TYR A 74 6.79 -3.85 4.24
C TYR A 74 5.66 -4.60 3.52
N ASN A 75 4.72 -5.18 4.26
CA ASN A 75 3.58 -5.91 3.68
C ASN A 75 2.64 -4.99 2.90
N LEU A 76 2.42 -3.76 3.38
CA LEU A 76 1.65 -2.75 2.67
C LEU A 76 2.31 -2.41 1.32
N ALA A 77 3.63 -2.18 1.31
CA ALA A 77 4.37 -1.92 0.08
C ALA A 77 4.29 -3.09 -0.90
N ARG A 78 4.38 -4.32 -0.39
CA ARG A 78 4.23 -5.55 -1.19
C ARG A 78 2.86 -5.67 -1.85
N LEU A 79 1.78 -5.34 -1.14
CA LEU A 79 0.44 -5.32 -1.73
C LEU A 79 0.34 -4.34 -2.90
N TYR A 80 0.99 -3.18 -2.79
CA TYR A 80 0.97 -2.15 -3.82
C TYR A 80 1.83 -2.48 -5.06
N VAL A 81 2.84 -3.34 -4.95
CA VAL A 81 3.62 -3.79 -6.13
C VAL A 81 3.04 -5.05 -6.79
N ASP A 82 2.26 -5.83 -6.06
CA ASP A 82 1.68 -7.08 -6.55
C ASP A 82 0.55 -6.81 -7.57
N PRO A 83 0.70 -7.19 -8.85
CA PRO A 83 -0.34 -6.99 -9.85
C PRO A 83 -1.60 -7.82 -9.58
N SER A 84 -1.50 -8.92 -8.82
CA SER A 84 -2.62 -9.80 -8.49
C SER A 84 -3.48 -9.26 -7.34
N SER A 85 -2.97 -8.27 -6.58
CA SER A 85 -3.69 -7.70 -5.43
C SER A 85 -4.87 -6.82 -5.84
N GLY A 86 -4.92 -6.35 -7.08
CA GLY A 86 -5.88 -5.34 -7.54
C GLY A 86 -5.68 -3.95 -6.92
N LEU A 87 -4.65 -3.77 -6.09
CA LEU A 87 -4.32 -2.52 -5.39
C LEU A 87 -3.07 -1.84 -5.97
N ARG A 88 -2.60 -2.29 -7.14
CA ARG A 88 -1.32 -1.88 -7.69
C ARG A 88 -1.17 -0.36 -7.77
N ASP A 89 -0.22 0.18 -7.01
CA ASP A 89 0.12 1.60 -6.96
C ASP A 89 1.62 1.75 -6.61
N TYR A 90 2.45 1.90 -7.64
CA TYR A 90 3.90 1.97 -7.45
C TYR A 90 4.36 3.23 -6.71
N ARG A 91 3.57 4.32 -6.72
CA ARG A 91 3.88 5.53 -5.95
C ARG A 91 3.66 5.28 -4.47
N ALA A 92 2.55 4.65 -4.12
CA ALA A 92 2.26 4.26 -2.74
C ALA A 92 3.27 3.22 -2.22
N ALA A 93 3.63 2.23 -3.06
CA ALA A 93 4.69 1.26 -2.74
C ALA A 93 6.02 1.95 -2.44
N LYS A 94 6.47 2.85 -3.33
CA LYS A 94 7.72 3.61 -3.16
C LYS A 94 7.70 4.37 -1.84
N LEU A 95 6.61 5.07 -1.53
CA LEU A 95 6.50 5.84 -0.29
C LEU A 95 6.57 4.93 0.95
N ALA A 96 5.94 3.76 0.91
CA ALA A 96 5.98 2.81 2.03
C ALA A 96 7.39 2.24 2.25
N PHE A 97 8.11 1.87 1.19
CA PHE A 97 9.52 1.44 1.29
C PHE A 97 10.46 2.57 1.74
N GLU A 98 10.24 3.79 1.29
CA GLU A 98 11.00 4.97 1.74
C GLU A 98 10.82 5.22 3.25
N ARG A 99 9.58 5.13 3.74
CA ARG A 99 9.26 5.22 5.17
C ARG A 99 9.91 4.09 5.96
N LEU A 100 9.90 2.87 5.43
CA LEU A 100 10.54 1.70 6.03
C LEU A 100 12.05 1.91 6.18
N LEU A 101 12.75 2.34 5.13
CA LEU A 101 14.19 2.61 5.16
C LEU A 101 14.56 3.78 6.08
N THR A 102 13.70 4.79 6.15
CA THR A 102 13.93 5.95 7.04
C THR A 102 13.72 5.59 8.51
N GLY A 103 12.66 4.83 8.82
CA GLY A 103 12.33 4.44 10.19
C GLY A 103 13.20 3.29 10.72
N TYR A 104 13.63 2.39 9.83
CA TYR A 104 14.28 1.13 10.18
C TYR A 104 15.51 0.86 9.29
N PRO A 105 16.54 1.73 9.32
CA PRO A 105 17.67 1.68 8.38
C PRO A 105 18.59 0.45 8.52
N ARG A 106 18.39 -0.37 9.56
CA ARG A 106 19.07 -1.66 9.82
C ARG A 106 18.06 -2.75 10.23
N GLY A 107 16.82 -2.66 9.74
CA GLY A 107 15.76 -3.63 10.03
C GLY A 107 15.85 -4.90 9.18
N GLU A 108 15.01 -5.89 9.50
CA GLU A 108 14.95 -7.20 8.80
C GLU A 108 14.81 -7.07 7.28
N TRP A 109 13.99 -6.14 6.81
CA TRP A 109 13.70 -5.93 5.39
C TRP A 109 14.57 -4.89 4.71
N GLU A 110 15.64 -4.43 5.35
CA GLU A 110 16.44 -3.33 4.85
C GLU A 110 16.97 -3.57 3.42
N SER A 111 17.60 -4.72 3.20
CA SER A 111 18.23 -5.04 1.91
C SER A 111 17.18 -5.13 0.79
N ASP A 112 16.06 -5.80 1.06
CA ASP A 112 14.96 -5.94 0.10
C ASP A 112 14.28 -4.59 -0.17
N ALA A 113 14.03 -3.79 0.87
CA ALA A 113 13.45 -2.46 0.73
C ALA A 113 14.33 -1.51 -0.09
N ARG A 114 15.67 -1.61 0.01
CA ARG A 114 16.58 -0.84 -0.85
C ARG A 114 16.49 -1.28 -2.31
N ALA A 115 16.42 -2.57 -2.57
CA ALA A 115 16.25 -3.10 -3.92
C ALA A 115 14.93 -2.63 -4.55
N TRP A 116 13.82 -2.74 -3.80
CA TRP A 116 12.53 -2.22 -4.23
C TRP A 116 12.55 -0.71 -4.46
N GLN A 117 13.16 0.06 -3.57
CA GLN A 117 13.22 1.51 -3.71
C GLN A 117 13.98 1.92 -4.98
N ALA A 118 15.10 1.28 -5.28
CA ALA A 118 15.86 1.54 -6.50
C ALA A 118 15.01 1.28 -7.76
N ALA A 119 14.34 0.13 -7.82
CA ALA A 119 13.48 -0.22 -8.96
C ALA A 119 12.26 0.71 -9.08
N LEU A 120 11.60 1.04 -7.97
CA LEU A 120 10.38 1.84 -7.95
C LEU A 120 10.64 3.32 -8.27
N VAL A 121 11.80 3.88 -7.89
CA VAL A 121 12.18 5.25 -8.27
C VAL A 121 12.23 5.38 -9.79
N GLU A 122 12.89 4.43 -10.47
CA GLU A 122 12.99 4.44 -11.92
C GLU A 122 11.62 4.18 -12.57
N LEU A 123 10.89 3.18 -12.09
CA LEU A 123 9.58 2.81 -12.66
C LEU A 123 8.58 3.97 -12.58
N VAL A 124 8.44 4.61 -11.41
CA VAL A 124 7.51 5.73 -11.22
C VAL A 124 7.89 6.91 -12.11
N ALA A 125 9.19 7.19 -12.29
CA ALA A 125 9.65 8.24 -13.18
C ALA A 125 9.28 7.93 -14.64
N ARG A 126 9.45 6.68 -15.08
CA ARG A 126 9.10 6.25 -16.44
C ARG A 126 7.61 6.27 -16.70
N GLU A 127 6.79 5.84 -15.74
CA GLU A 127 5.33 5.97 -15.87
C GLU A 127 4.87 7.42 -15.99
N ALA A 128 5.50 8.33 -15.24
CA ALA A 128 5.21 9.76 -15.35
C ALA A 128 5.60 10.33 -16.73
N GLU A 129 6.78 9.95 -17.24
CA GLU A 129 7.24 10.35 -18.57
C GLU A 129 6.31 9.80 -19.67
N LEU A 130 5.93 8.53 -19.60
CA LEU A 130 5.00 7.90 -20.53
C LEU A 130 3.65 8.61 -20.54
N ALA A 131 3.09 8.93 -19.36
CA ALA A 131 1.84 9.67 -19.26
C ALA A 131 1.96 11.08 -19.88
N ALA A 132 3.06 11.80 -19.63
CA ALA A 132 3.30 13.11 -20.21
C ALA A 132 3.44 13.05 -21.74
N ARG A 133 4.17 12.06 -22.27
CA ARG A 133 4.31 11.84 -23.71
C ARG A 133 2.99 11.49 -24.36
N GLN A 134 2.17 10.67 -23.73
CA GLN A 134 0.84 10.33 -24.25
C GLN A 134 -0.06 11.57 -24.33
N ALA A 135 -0.03 12.43 -23.32
CA ALA A 135 -0.76 13.70 -23.33
C ALA A 135 -0.25 14.66 -24.42
N GLU A 136 1.07 14.71 -24.65
CA GLU A 136 1.66 15.49 -25.73
C GLU A 136 1.20 14.98 -27.11
N LEU A 137 1.17 13.65 -27.31
CA LEU A 137 0.71 13.04 -28.56
C LEU A 137 -0.76 13.36 -28.84
N THR A 138 -1.65 13.21 -27.86
CA THR A 138 -3.08 13.51 -28.07
C THR A 138 -3.32 14.97 -28.41
N MET A 139 -2.57 15.90 -27.80
CA MET A 139 -2.64 17.32 -28.14
C MET A 139 -2.19 17.59 -29.57
N ARG A 140 -1.07 17.00 -30.00
CA ARG A 140 -0.55 17.13 -31.37
C ARG A 140 -1.51 16.54 -32.42
N GLU A 141 -2.15 15.43 -32.10
CA GLU A 141 -3.17 14.81 -32.96
C GLU A 141 -4.39 15.72 -33.13
N ALA A 142 -4.87 16.32 -32.03
CA ALA A 142 -5.98 17.28 -32.06
C ALA A 142 -5.64 18.54 -32.88
N GLU A 143 -4.43 19.08 -32.72
CA GLU A 143 -3.94 20.22 -33.50
C GLU A 143 -3.85 19.86 -34.99
N THR A 144 -3.29 18.70 -35.32
CA THR A 144 -3.19 18.22 -36.70
C THR A 144 -4.58 18.07 -37.34
N LEU A 145 -5.56 17.55 -36.60
CA LEU A 145 -6.93 17.43 -37.08
C LEU A 145 -7.55 18.81 -37.33
N ARG A 146 -7.34 19.76 -36.41
CA ARG A 146 -7.80 21.14 -36.55
C ARG A 146 -7.21 21.79 -37.81
N LEU A 147 -5.89 21.74 -37.98
CA LEU A 147 -5.21 22.31 -39.14
C LEU A 147 -5.67 21.68 -40.45
N ARG A 148 -5.89 20.37 -40.48
CA ARG A 148 -6.48 19.69 -41.65
C ARG A 148 -7.87 20.21 -41.97
N SER A 149 -8.72 20.42 -40.96
CA SER A 149 -10.06 20.95 -41.16
C SER A 149 -10.04 22.40 -41.71
N GLU A 150 -9.09 23.20 -41.24
CA GLU A 150 -8.89 24.59 -41.70
C GLU A 150 -8.37 24.64 -43.13
N ALA A 151 -7.38 23.81 -43.46
CA ALA A 151 -6.87 23.66 -44.82
C ALA A 151 -7.97 23.21 -45.80
N ALA A 152 -8.84 22.28 -45.38
CA ALA A 152 -9.97 21.83 -46.20
C ALA A 152 -10.98 22.97 -46.47
N LYS A 153 -11.28 23.80 -45.46
CA LYS A 153 -12.16 24.97 -45.60
C LYS A 153 -11.57 26.00 -46.56
N LEU A 154 -10.30 26.38 -46.34
CA LEU A 154 -9.60 27.32 -47.23
C LEU A 154 -9.53 26.80 -48.67
N GLY A 155 -9.32 25.50 -48.86
CA GLY A 155 -9.37 24.87 -50.17
C GLY A 155 -10.73 25.01 -50.86
N ALA A 156 -11.82 24.80 -50.11
CA ALA A 156 -13.18 24.98 -50.61
C ALA A 156 -13.49 26.45 -50.96
N ASP A 157 -13.06 27.39 -50.11
CA ASP A 157 -13.23 28.83 -50.33
C ASP A 157 -12.48 29.31 -51.58
N LEU A 158 -11.23 28.86 -51.78
CA LEU A 158 -10.47 29.16 -52.99
C LEU A 158 -11.16 28.63 -54.25
N GLN A 159 -11.71 27.41 -54.22
CA GLN A 159 -12.46 26.88 -55.36
C GLN A 159 -13.73 27.70 -55.65
N ARG A 160 -14.41 28.18 -54.61
CA ARG A 160 -15.59 29.03 -54.74
C ARG A 160 -15.23 30.37 -55.41
N LEU A 161 -14.15 31.02 -54.98
CA LEU A 161 -13.68 32.27 -55.56
C LEU A 161 -13.32 32.12 -57.04
N LYS A 162 -12.54 31.09 -57.40
CA LYS A 162 -12.21 30.80 -58.81
C LYS A 162 -13.45 30.62 -59.68
N ARG A 163 -14.49 29.96 -59.16
CA ARG A 163 -15.75 29.78 -59.88
C ARG A 163 -16.49 31.11 -60.09
N ILE A 164 -16.45 32.01 -59.10
CA ILE A 164 -17.04 33.35 -59.22
C ILE A 164 -16.30 34.16 -60.28
N GLU A 165 -14.96 34.17 -60.27
CA GLU A 165 -14.14 34.87 -61.27
C GLU A 165 -14.46 34.39 -62.70
N LEU A 166 -14.44 33.07 -62.93
CA LEU A 166 -14.79 32.48 -64.24
C LEU A 166 -16.19 32.88 -64.72
N ASN A 167 -17.16 32.99 -63.81
CA ASN A 167 -18.52 33.40 -64.15
C ASN A 167 -18.61 34.89 -64.48
N LEU A 168 -17.77 35.73 -63.88
CA LEU A 168 -17.69 37.16 -64.20
C LEU A 168 -17.01 37.39 -65.55
N GLU A 169 -15.95 36.64 -65.86
CA GLU A 169 -15.27 36.72 -67.16
C GLU A 169 -16.19 36.34 -68.31
N ARG A 170 -16.98 35.26 -68.18
CA ARG A 170 -17.96 34.86 -69.22
C ARG A 170 -19.09 35.86 -69.46
N ARG A 171 -19.31 36.79 -68.53
CA ARG A 171 -20.37 37.81 -68.60
C ARG A 171 -19.89 39.15 -69.15
N ARG A 172 -18.59 39.32 -69.38
CA ARG A 172 -18.01 40.47 -70.09
C ARG A 172 -17.83 40.12 -71.56
#